data_AF-A0A9D9SRF6-F1
#
_entry.id   AF-A0A9D9SRF6-F1
#
_cell.length_a   1.000
_cell.length_b   1.000
_cell.length_c   1.000
_cell.angle_alpha   90.00
_cell.angle_beta   90.00
_cell.angle_gamma   90.00
#
_symmetry.space_group_name_H-M   'P 1'
#
loop_
_entity.id
_entity.type
_entity.pdbx_description
1 polymer ?
#
loop_
_entity_poly.entity_id
_entity_poly.type
_entity_poly.pdbx_seq_one_letter_code
_entity_poly.pdbx_strand_id
1 'polypeptide(L)'
;MNTAVHNFLFNIYPYICLAIFLMGSLARFDRDQYTWKSDSSQLLRAGQLRWGSNLFHGGILFLFFGHLFGQLTPHWLYEIFVTASQKQLVAVVAGGVAGVLCFIGLTLLLHRRLFDPRIRLTSHRTDIAILLILWLQLS
;
A
#
# COMPACT_ATOMS: atom_id res chain seq x y z
N MET A 1 8.48 16.33 20.52
CA MET A 1 8.98 14.94 20.42
C MET A 1 10.28 14.85 21.22
N ASN A 2 10.44 13.87 22.10
CA ASN A 2 11.72 13.66 22.78
C ASN A 2 12.78 13.23 21.75
N THR A 3 14.01 13.76 21.82
CA THR A 3 15.12 13.46 20.92
C THR A 3 15.38 11.96 20.79
N ALA A 4 15.23 11.20 21.87
CA ALA A 4 15.38 9.75 21.85
C ALA A 4 14.32 9.06 20.98
N VAL A 5 13.06 9.50 21.08
CA VAL A 5 11.95 8.95 20.29
C VAL A 5 12.12 9.29 18.81
N HIS A 6 12.57 10.50 18.48
CA HIS A 6 12.85 10.90 17.11
C HIS A 6 13.96 10.03 16.48
N ASN A 7 15.08 9.88 17.18
CA ASN A 7 16.19 9.05 16.69
C ASN A 7 15.78 7.60 16.49
N PHE A 8 15.00 7.04 17.42
CA PHE A 8 14.51 5.68 17.27
C PHE A 8 13.62 5.52 16.01
N LEU A 9 12.64 6.39 15.83
CA LEU A 9 11.64 6.26 14.75
C LEU A 9 12.20 6.49 13.34
N PHE A 10 13.14 7.43 13.17
CA PHE A 10 13.61 7.82 11.84
C PHE A 10 15.00 7.31 11.48
N ASN A 11 15.86 7.00 12.46
CA ASN A 11 17.22 6.50 12.19
C ASN A 11 17.39 5.00 12.43
N ILE A 12 16.63 4.39 13.35
CA ILE A 12 16.80 2.96 13.70
C ILE A 12 15.69 2.12 13.09
N TYR A 13 14.44 2.49 13.34
CA TYR A 13 13.26 1.72 12.96
C TYR A 13 13.17 1.37 11.46
N PRO A 14 13.51 2.27 10.51
CA PRO A 14 13.45 1.94 9.08
C PRO A 14 14.35 0.76 8.69
N TYR A 15 15.53 0.63 9.30
CA TYR A 15 16.45 -0.49 9.03
C TYR A 15 15.94 -1.80 9.62
N ILE A 16 15.30 -1.77 10.78
CA ILE A 16 14.64 -2.94 11.37
C ILE A 16 13.51 -3.41 10.44
N CYS A 17 12.66 -2.49 9.97
CA CYS A 17 11.59 -2.80 9.02
C CYS A 17 12.14 -3.42 7.73
N LEU A 18 13.20 -2.84 7.16
CA LEU A 18 13.80 -3.34 5.91
C LEU A 18 14.41 -4.73 6.11
N ALA A 19 15.12 -4.96 7.21
CA ALA A 19 15.69 -6.27 7.53
C ALA A 19 14.60 -7.35 7.66
N ILE A 20 13.52 -7.06 8.40
CA ILE A 20 12.38 -7.98 8.56
C ILE A 20 11.67 -8.19 7.21
N PHE A 21 11.47 -7.14 6.43
CA PHE A 21 10.82 -7.21 5.11
C PHE A 21 11.59 -8.13 4.17
N LEU A 22 12.91 -7.92 4.00
CA LEU A 22 13.71 -8.72 3.07
C LEU A 22 13.92 -10.16 3.57
N MET A 23 14.36 -10.33 4.82
CA MET A 23 14.64 -11.67 5.36
C MET A 23 13.36 -12.49 5.57
N GLY A 24 12.28 -11.86 6.02
CA GLY A 24 10.98 -12.51 6.16
C GLY A 24 10.39 -12.93 4.81
N SER A 25 10.53 -12.08 3.78
CA SER A 25 10.10 -12.44 2.42
C SER A 25 10.91 -13.60 1.86
N LEU A 26 12.25 -13.57 2.00
CA LEU A 26 13.12 -14.65 1.54
C LEU A 26 12.83 -15.96 2.28
N ALA A 27 12.73 -15.93 3.61
CA ALA A 27 12.47 -17.12 4.41
C ALA A 27 11.11 -17.76 4.07
N ARG A 28 10.08 -16.96 3.80
CA ARG A 28 8.75 -17.46 3.38
C ARG A 28 8.79 -18.02 1.95
N PHE A 29 9.54 -17.39 1.05
CA PHE A 29 9.73 -17.86 -0.32
C PHE A 29 10.43 -19.22 -0.36
N ASP A 30 11.47 -19.42 0.44
CA ASP A 30 12.23 -20.66 0.46
C ASP A 30 11.52 -21.81 1.20
N ARG A 31 10.81 -21.53 2.31
CA ARG A 31 10.20 -22.59 3.14
C ARG A 31 8.72 -22.86 2.83
N ASP A 32 7.92 -21.83 2.53
CA ASP A 32 6.46 -21.90 2.64
C ASP A 32 5.74 -21.52 1.34
N GLN A 33 6.18 -22.11 0.22
CA GLN A 33 5.71 -21.75 -1.12
C GLN A 33 4.19 -21.94 -1.33
N TYR A 34 3.57 -22.92 -0.67
CA TYR A 34 2.11 -23.12 -0.70
C TYR A 34 1.30 -21.96 -0.10
N THR A 35 1.92 -21.17 0.77
CA THR A 35 1.30 -19.97 1.35
C THR A 35 1.50 -18.74 0.47
N TRP A 36 2.32 -18.81 -0.59
CA TRP A 36 2.62 -17.70 -1.48
C TRP A 36 1.56 -17.57 -2.58
N LYS A 37 0.42 -16.98 -2.22
CA LYS A 37 -0.75 -16.82 -3.09
C LYS A 37 -1.49 -15.52 -2.79
N SER A 38 -2.32 -15.09 -3.74
CA SER A 38 -3.11 -13.86 -3.63
C SER A 38 -4.40 -14.02 -2.81
N ASP A 39 -4.76 -15.24 -2.40
CA ASP A 39 -5.97 -15.59 -1.66
C ASP A 39 -7.24 -14.88 -2.19
N SER A 40 -7.49 -15.03 -3.49
CA SER A 40 -8.61 -14.40 -4.17
C SER A 40 -9.96 -14.89 -3.63
N SER A 41 -10.79 -13.95 -3.18
CA SER A 41 -12.18 -14.19 -2.77
C SER A 41 -13.18 -13.95 -3.91
N GLN A 42 -12.72 -13.84 -5.16
CA GLN A 42 -13.57 -13.48 -6.29
C GLN A 42 -14.66 -14.52 -6.57
N LEU A 43 -14.33 -15.81 -6.45
CA LEU A 43 -15.28 -16.91 -6.67
C LEU A 43 -16.47 -16.86 -5.70
N LEU A 44 -16.24 -16.43 -4.45
CA LEU A 44 -17.28 -16.34 -3.43
C LEU A 44 -18.22 -15.16 -3.66
N ARG A 45 -17.71 -14.02 -4.18
CA ARG A 45 -18.54 -12.87 -4.56
C ARG A 45 -17.82 -11.90 -5.49
N ALA A 46 -18.16 -11.93 -6.78
CA ALA A 46 -17.46 -11.18 -7.81
C ALA A 46 -17.89 -9.70 -7.96
N GLY A 47 -19.17 -9.38 -7.76
CA GLY A 47 -19.73 -8.07 -8.14
C GLY A 47 -19.01 -6.84 -7.57
N GLN A 48 -19.06 -6.66 -6.24
CA GLN A 48 -18.40 -5.53 -5.56
C GLN A 48 -16.86 -5.60 -5.65
N LEU A 49 -16.29 -6.79 -5.84
CA LEU A 49 -14.85 -6.95 -5.95
C LEU A 49 -14.29 -6.33 -7.23
N ARG A 50 -14.99 -6.41 -8.37
CA ARG A 50 -14.47 -5.87 -9.65
C ARG A 50 -14.18 -4.37 -9.56
N TRP A 51 -15.14 -3.60 -9.04
CA TRP A 51 -14.99 -2.17 -8.86
C TRP A 51 -13.98 -1.84 -7.75
N GLY A 52 -14.12 -2.45 -6.57
CA GLY A 52 -13.23 -2.19 -5.44
C GLY A 52 -11.77 -2.54 -5.75
N SER A 53 -11.52 -3.69 -6.38
CA SER A 53 -10.20 -4.17 -6.74
C SER A 53 -9.54 -3.30 -7.81
N ASN A 54 -10.26 -2.94 -8.87
CA ASN A 54 -9.70 -2.11 -9.95
C ASN A 54 -9.35 -0.70 -9.47
N LEU A 55 -10.25 -0.07 -8.68
CA LEU A 55 -10.01 1.26 -8.13
C LEU A 55 -8.84 1.26 -7.15
N PHE A 56 -8.78 0.25 -6.26
CA PHE A 56 -7.67 0.11 -5.31
C PHE A 56 -6.34 -0.15 -6.03
N HIS A 57 -6.27 -1.14 -6.92
CA HIS A 57 -5.00 -1.51 -7.57
C HIS A 57 -4.52 -0.44 -8.55
N GLY A 58 -5.42 0.19 -9.32
CA GLY A 58 -5.05 1.30 -10.19
C GLY A 58 -4.48 2.48 -9.40
N GLY A 59 -5.13 2.84 -8.29
CA GLY A 59 -4.67 3.91 -7.41
C GLY A 59 -3.36 3.58 -6.70
N ILE A 60 -3.26 2.41 -6.06
CA ILE A 60 -2.07 2.04 -5.28
C ILE A 60 -0.83 1.85 -6.16
N LEU A 61 -0.96 1.32 -7.38
CA LEU A 61 0.16 1.19 -8.31
C LEU A 61 0.66 2.57 -8.77
N PHE A 62 -0.27 3.49 -9.07
CA PHE A 62 0.10 4.87 -9.38
C PHE A 62 0.82 5.54 -8.21
N LEU A 63 0.29 5.40 -6.98
CA LEU A 63 0.91 5.95 -5.78
C LEU A 63 2.30 5.33 -5.53
N PHE A 64 2.44 4.02 -5.68
CA PHE A 64 3.71 3.32 -5.51
C PHE A 64 4.78 3.89 -6.44
N PHE A 65 4.51 3.95 -7.75
CA PHE A 65 5.47 4.52 -8.70
C PHE A 65 5.68 6.02 -8.50
N GLY A 66 4.62 6.75 -8.15
CA GLY A 66 4.71 8.17 -7.80
C GLY A 66 5.66 8.43 -6.61
N HIS A 67 5.59 7.61 -5.57
CA HIS A 67 6.50 7.69 -4.42
C HIS A 67 7.91 7.21 -4.77
N LEU A 68 8.02 6.07 -5.46
CA LEU A 68 9.30 5.48 -5.86
C LEU A 68 10.13 6.48 -6.66
N PHE A 69 9.57 7.03 -7.74
CA PHE A 69 10.28 8.00 -8.57
C PHE A 69 10.28 9.40 -7.95
N GLY A 70 9.28 9.76 -7.16
CA GLY A 70 9.26 11.04 -6.45
C GLY A 70 10.40 11.17 -5.44
N GLN A 71 10.70 10.11 -4.70
CA GLN A 71 11.66 10.13 -3.59
C GLN A 71 13.05 9.61 -3.96
N LEU A 72 13.15 8.58 -4.82
CA LEU A 72 14.45 7.96 -5.14
C LEU A 72 15.13 8.55 -6.37
N THR A 73 14.43 9.35 -7.19
CA THR A 73 15.05 9.98 -8.36
C THR A 73 15.95 11.14 -7.89
N PRO A 74 17.26 11.10 -8.16
CA PRO A 74 18.19 12.11 -7.66
C PRO A 74 18.03 13.44 -8.42
N HIS A 75 18.34 14.56 -7.77
CA HIS A 75 18.09 15.92 -8.30
C HIS A 75 18.70 16.16 -9.69
N TRP A 76 19.97 15.79 -9.84
CA TRP A 76 20.74 15.94 -11.08
C TRP A 76 20.10 15.26 -12.31
N LEU A 77 19.27 14.23 -12.12
CA LEU A 77 18.64 13.51 -13.22
C LEU A 77 17.44 14.25 -13.83
N TYR A 78 16.77 15.11 -13.05
CA TYR A 78 15.51 15.72 -13.47
C TYR A 78 15.52 17.24 -13.51
N GLU A 79 16.50 17.89 -12.92
CA GLU A 79 16.59 19.35 -12.82
C GLU A 79 16.56 20.07 -14.18
N ILE A 80 17.03 19.40 -15.25
CA ILE A 80 17.03 19.92 -16.62
C ILE A 80 15.61 19.99 -17.21
N PHE A 81 14.70 19.15 -16.73
CA PHE A 81 13.34 19.01 -17.28
C PHE A 81 12.26 19.59 -16.39
N VAL A 82 12.39 19.44 -15.07
CA VAL A 82 11.33 19.75 -14.11
C VAL A 82 11.93 20.31 -12.82
N THR A 83 11.41 21.43 -12.33
CA THR A 83 11.83 21.99 -11.04
C THR A 83 11.25 21.18 -9.86
N ALA A 84 11.86 21.31 -8.68
CA ALA A 84 11.36 20.63 -7.48
C ALA A 84 9.92 21.02 -7.11
N SER A 85 9.56 22.30 -7.29
CA SER A 85 8.19 22.79 -7.04
C SER A 85 7.18 22.22 -8.03
N GLN A 86 7.54 22.08 -9.31
CA GLN A 86 6.69 21.43 -10.31
C GLN A 86 6.46 19.95 -9.99
N LYS A 87 7.50 19.23 -9.56
CA LYS A 87 7.35 17.83 -9.10
C LYS A 87 6.42 17.72 -7.90
N GLN A 88 6.55 18.62 -6.93
CA GLN A 88 5.66 18.64 -5.78
C GLN A 88 4.21 18.91 -6.19
N LEU A 89 3.96 19.83 -7.12
CA LEU A 89 2.62 20.10 -7.63
C LEU A 89 2.00 18.86 -8.29
N VAL A 90 2.78 18.17 -9.13
CA VAL A 90 2.34 16.90 -9.75
C VAL A 90 2.04 15.85 -8.68
N ALA A 91 2.89 15.72 -7.66
CA ALA A 91 2.68 14.79 -6.57
C ALA A 91 1.38 15.08 -5.79
N VAL A 92 1.08 16.36 -5.52
CA VAL A 92 -0.15 16.75 -4.82
C VAL A 92 -1.39 16.51 -5.68
N VAL A 93 -1.38 16.93 -6.95
CA VAL A 93 -2.56 16.85 -7.80
C VAL A 93 -2.80 15.42 -8.28
N ALA A 94 -1.82 14.82 -8.96
CA ALA A 94 -1.98 13.49 -9.53
C ALA A 94 -1.98 12.41 -8.43
N GLY A 95 -1.13 12.56 -7.42
CA GLY A 95 -1.13 11.68 -6.24
C GLY A 95 -2.42 11.82 -5.42
N GLY A 96 -2.96 13.03 -5.27
CA GLY A 96 -4.25 13.25 -4.61
C GLY A 96 -5.42 12.56 -5.32
N VAL A 97 -5.52 12.72 -6.65
CA VAL A 97 -6.56 12.03 -7.45
C VAL A 97 -6.44 10.51 -7.34
N ALA A 98 -5.22 9.97 -7.51
CA ALA A 98 -4.98 8.54 -7.35
C ALA A 98 -5.25 8.05 -5.92
N GLY A 99 -4.93 8.86 -4.91
CA GLY A 99 -5.22 8.61 -3.51
C GLY A 99 -6.71 8.48 -3.23
N VAL A 100 -7.54 9.39 -3.75
CA VAL A 100 -9.00 9.33 -3.61
C VAL A 100 -9.56 8.08 -4.28
N LEU A 101 -9.13 7.74 -5.50
CA LEU A 101 -9.57 6.52 -6.19
C LEU A 101 -9.17 5.26 -5.39
N CYS A 102 -7.94 5.24 -4.88
CA CYS A 102 -7.43 4.14 -4.05
C CYS A 102 -8.25 4.01 -2.76
N PHE A 103 -8.54 5.12 -2.07
CA PHE A 103 -9.30 5.16 -0.83
C PHE A 103 -10.75 4.69 -1.01
N ILE A 104 -11.41 5.10 -2.09
CA ILE A 104 -12.76 4.61 -2.43
C ILE A 104 -12.72 3.10 -2.68
N GLY A 105 -11.76 2.62 -3.48
CA GLY A 105 -11.58 1.19 -3.76
C GLY A 105 -11.34 0.38 -2.47
N LEU A 106 -10.45 0.87 -1.61
CA LEU A 106 -10.11 0.23 -0.34
C LEU A 106 -11.29 0.21 0.64
N THR A 107 -12.06 1.30 0.73
CA THR A 107 -13.26 1.38 1.56
C THR A 107 -14.31 0.37 1.09
N LEU A 108 -14.51 0.21 -0.24
CA LEU A 108 -15.40 -0.82 -0.79
C LEU A 108 -14.92 -2.23 -0.47
N LEU A 109 -13.60 -2.51 -0.52
CA LEU A 109 -13.03 -3.80 -0.18
C LEU A 109 -13.11 -4.12 1.32
N LEU A 110 -12.87 -3.12 2.17
CA LEU A 110 -12.98 -3.25 3.62
C LEU A 110 -14.44 -3.48 4.03
N HIS A 111 -15.37 -2.69 3.50
CA HIS A 111 -16.81 -2.90 3.70
C HIS A 111 -17.22 -4.33 3.28
N ARG A 112 -16.77 -4.79 2.11
CA ARG A 112 -17.00 -6.16 1.64
C ARG A 112 -16.48 -7.21 2.62
N ARG A 113 -15.27 -7.05 3.16
CA ARG A 113 -14.64 -8.05 4.04
C ARG A 113 -15.21 -8.07 5.45
N LEU A 114 -15.73 -6.94 5.94
CA LEU A 114 -16.31 -6.83 7.28
C LEU A 114 -17.78 -7.25 7.31
N PHE A 115 -18.59 -6.85 6.32
CA PHE A 115 -20.05 -6.95 6.38
C PHE A 115 -20.64 -8.11 5.57
N ASP A 116 -19.88 -8.74 4.68
CA ASP A 116 -20.35 -9.91 3.94
C ASP A 116 -20.10 -11.21 4.75
N PRO A 117 -21.16 -11.95 5.15
CA PRO A 117 -21.01 -13.18 5.93
C PRO A 117 -20.13 -14.23 5.25
N ARG A 118 -20.22 -14.39 3.93
CA ARG A 118 -19.47 -15.44 3.20
C ARG A 118 -17.97 -15.16 3.19
N ILE A 119 -17.61 -13.88 3.10
CA ILE A 119 -16.21 -13.44 3.03
C ILE A 119 -15.63 -13.33 4.44
N ARG A 120 -16.42 -12.87 5.42
CA ARG A 120 -15.99 -12.76 6.81
C ARG A 120 -15.61 -14.11 7.41
N LEU A 121 -16.36 -15.17 7.08
CA LEU A 121 -16.10 -16.53 7.56
C LEU A 121 -14.84 -17.17 6.96
N THR A 122 -14.42 -16.73 5.78
CA THR A 122 -13.26 -17.26 5.04
C THR A 122 -12.03 -16.36 5.10
N SER A 123 -12.12 -15.21 5.77
CA SER A 123 -11.03 -14.24 5.87
C SER A 123 -10.11 -14.52 7.05
N HIS A 124 -8.80 -14.41 6.83
CA HIS A 124 -7.84 -14.44 7.93
C HIS A 124 -7.82 -13.10 8.66
N ARG A 125 -7.46 -13.12 9.96
CA ARG A 125 -7.30 -11.91 10.77
C ARG A 125 -6.26 -10.94 10.18
N THR A 126 -5.21 -11.49 9.57
CA THR A 126 -4.15 -10.74 8.89
C THR A 126 -4.67 -9.96 7.68
N ASP A 127 -5.65 -10.50 6.94
CA ASP A 127 -6.23 -9.81 5.79
C ASP A 127 -6.97 -8.54 6.21
N ILE A 128 -7.70 -8.62 7.32
CA ILE A 128 -8.42 -7.48 7.89
C ILE A 128 -7.42 -6.47 8.45
N ALA A 129 -6.40 -6.94 9.18
CA ALA A 129 -5.37 -6.07 9.75
C ALA A 129 -4.63 -5.26 8.68
N ILE A 130 -4.18 -5.90 7.60
CA ILE A 130 -3.47 -5.22 6.50
C ILE A 130 -4.39 -4.22 5.80
N LEU A 131 -5.64 -4.57 5.52
CA LEU A 131 -6.59 -3.64 4.90
C LEU A 131 -6.88 -2.42 5.79
N LEU A 132 -6.96 -2.60 7.11
CA LEU A 132 -7.13 -1.50 8.06
C LEU A 132 -5.89 -0.61 8.15
N ILE A 133 -4.69 -1.19 8.19
CA ILE A 133 -3.42 -0.44 8.19
C ILE A 133 -3.31 0.41 6.91
N LEU A 134 -3.60 -0.18 5.75
CA LEU A 134 -3.60 0.56 4.49
C LEU A 134 -4.68 1.64 4.47
N TRP A 135 -5.85 1.38 5.05
CA TRP A 135 -6.94 2.36 5.09
C TRP A 135 -6.55 3.57 5.95
N LEU A 136 -5.93 3.33 7.10
CA LEU A 136 -5.41 4.38 7.98
C LEU A 136 -4.25 5.16 7.34
N GLN A 137 -3.39 4.49 6.56
CA GLN A 137 -2.28 5.13 5.85
C GLN A 137 -2.78 6.07 4.74
N LEU A 138 -3.93 5.78 4.14
CA LEU A 138 -4.53 6.60 3.08
C LEU A 138 -5.51 7.67 3.60
N SER A 139 -6.02 7.55 4.82
CA SER A 139 -6.95 8.50 5.45
C SER A 139 -6.22 9.71 6.03
#